data_AF-A0A4Q7KMZ8-F1
#
_entry.id   AF-A0A4Q7KMZ8-F1
#
_cell.length_a   1.000
_cell.length_b   1.000
_cell.length_c   1.000
_cell.angle_alpha   90.00
_cell.angle_beta   90.00
_cell.angle_gamma   90.00
#
_symmetry.space_group_name_H-M   'P 1'
#
loop_
_entity.id
_entity.type
_entity.pdbx_description
1 polymer ?
#
loop_
_entity_poly.entity_id
_entity_poly.type
_entity_poly.pdbx_seq_one_letter_code
_entity_poly.pdbx_strand_id
1 'polypeptide(L)'
;MAARLAALVACPSEVYLLDEPDKTLAKMTDADRATLRATAAGGPEVERVAAAIVLARAGDEHAAAALAEVITDPVCRREAHLHLNHLGRIAFAAHADLLTPWLLDLLDNGDEVDRRSAAGSCGYLRVSAAGPRMLRLAREGIAAIRAGGEHSWDPQWFLHWAAEAWPTREVSDEVRAWMDRDDYRPVEAIPPLAARGFEWALRWCAENVGAHGISSAADALVERGADSVPLLEEALRVPRPAGGALVTLARIDLAKAGAHARADWPLFPEQAAEVLGEAHAGTADDGVVDLVLTILDRERYVEETCAQALVRIGGPRALAGAVRAVELLAERDPYHDDLRRLRSLVRGASPARPIAASMVRAGLVSKEIADEVAIELAAAGEPVAPDEVMVAAFDRAGLLVTVDPESGFVPVPYDRLLSRLAAISGAVAEAVTLDGDRFSFVHNGILHAWTIDPDTDWYDTHIVWEVADLLSFVHIGQSRYVYADPDALDEFMNTTKPPT
;
A
#
# COMPACT_ATOMS: atom_id res chain seq x y z
N MET A 1 -1.47 0.60 -22.31
CA MET A 1 -2.31 -0.42 -21.63
C MET A 1 -3.09 -1.30 -22.62
N ALA A 2 -3.76 -0.73 -23.63
CA ALA A 2 -4.46 -1.51 -24.68
C ALA A 2 -3.56 -2.52 -25.42
N ALA A 3 -2.30 -2.16 -25.73
CA ALA A 3 -1.33 -3.06 -26.36
C ALA A 3 -0.95 -4.29 -25.51
N ARG A 4 -0.98 -4.16 -24.18
CA ARG A 4 -0.70 -5.27 -23.24
C ARG A 4 -1.87 -6.25 -23.16
N LEU A 5 -3.10 -5.73 -23.10
CA LEU A 5 -4.30 -6.57 -23.14
C LEU A 5 -4.41 -7.33 -24.47
N ALA A 6 -4.11 -6.67 -25.59
CA ALA A 6 -4.07 -7.33 -26.90
C ALA A 6 -3.00 -8.44 -26.97
N ALA A 7 -1.81 -8.20 -26.39
CA ALA A 7 -0.76 -9.21 -26.29
C ALA A 7 -1.18 -10.40 -25.40
N LEU A 8 -1.83 -10.12 -24.26
CA LEU A 8 -2.36 -11.14 -23.35
C LEU A 8 -3.41 -12.04 -24.02
N VAL A 9 -4.29 -11.46 -24.85
CA VAL A 9 -5.33 -12.22 -25.56
C VAL A 9 -4.73 -13.05 -26.70
N ALA A 10 -3.69 -12.54 -27.36
CA ALA A 10 -3.04 -13.21 -28.49
C ALA A 10 -2.10 -14.35 -28.05
N CYS A 11 -1.27 -14.10 -27.04
CA CYS A 11 -0.30 -15.05 -26.49
C CYS A 11 -0.34 -15.02 -24.94
N PRO A 12 -1.37 -15.60 -24.31
CA PRO A 12 -1.52 -15.64 -22.85
C PRO A 12 -0.29 -16.10 -22.07
N SER A 13 0.51 -17.01 -22.65
CA SER A 13 1.72 -17.55 -21.98
C SER A 13 2.91 -16.57 -21.92
N GLU A 14 2.98 -15.60 -22.84
CA GLU A 14 4.10 -14.65 -22.94
C GLU A 14 3.99 -13.47 -21.96
N VAL A 15 2.84 -13.32 -21.30
CA VAL A 15 2.60 -12.25 -20.34
C VAL A 15 2.73 -12.79 -18.92
N TYR A 16 3.65 -12.19 -18.16
CA TYR A 16 3.86 -12.57 -16.76
C TYR A 16 2.66 -12.16 -15.91
N LEU A 17 1.76 -13.11 -15.65
CA LEU A 17 0.48 -12.84 -15.00
C LEU A 17 0.61 -12.24 -13.58
N LEU A 18 1.72 -12.42 -12.87
CA LEU A 18 1.91 -11.81 -11.54
C LEU A 18 1.99 -10.28 -11.59
N ASP A 19 2.40 -9.72 -12.72
CA ASP A 19 2.55 -8.27 -12.89
C ASP A 19 1.31 -7.63 -13.50
N GLU A 20 0.29 -8.42 -13.88
CA GLU A 20 -0.92 -7.90 -14.49
C GLU A 20 -1.91 -7.45 -13.41
N PRO A 21 -2.13 -6.13 -13.25
CA PRO A 21 -3.09 -5.62 -12.28
C PRO A 21 -4.50 -6.02 -12.70
N ASP A 22 -5.36 -6.34 -11.75
CA ASP A 22 -6.75 -6.74 -12.01
C ASP A 22 -7.53 -5.68 -12.82
N LYS A 23 -7.06 -4.43 -12.81
CA LYS A 23 -7.55 -3.33 -13.66
C LYS A 23 -7.36 -3.56 -15.17
N THR A 24 -6.35 -4.33 -15.60
CA THR A 24 -6.17 -4.72 -17.02
C THR A 24 -7.22 -5.75 -17.42
N LEU A 25 -7.42 -6.78 -16.59
CA LEU A 25 -8.40 -7.84 -16.83
C LEU A 25 -9.85 -7.32 -16.78
N ALA A 26 -10.13 -6.34 -15.92
CA ALA A 26 -11.44 -5.68 -15.84
C ALA A 26 -11.88 -4.98 -17.14
N LYS A 27 -10.94 -4.69 -18.05
CA LYS A 27 -11.23 -4.05 -19.35
C LYS A 27 -11.45 -5.06 -20.48
N MET A 28 -11.35 -6.36 -20.21
CA MET A 28 -11.63 -7.39 -21.19
C MET A 28 -13.06 -7.31 -21.70
N THR A 29 -13.19 -7.25 -23.01
CA THR A 29 -14.48 -7.34 -23.70
C THR A 29 -14.94 -8.80 -23.79
N ASP A 30 -16.21 -8.99 -24.14
CA ASP A 30 -16.74 -10.33 -24.44
C ASP A 30 -16.02 -11.00 -25.62
N ALA A 31 -15.52 -10.19 -26.58
CA ALA A 31 -14.72 -10.68 -27.70
C ALA A 31 -13.36 -11.22 -27.22
N ASP A 32 -12.70 -10.52 -26.30
CA ASP A 32 -11.44 -10.97 -25.69
C ASP A 32 -11.63 -12.28 -24.92
N ARG A 33 -12.70 -12.36 -24.12
CA ARG A 33 -13.09 -13.58 -23.39
C ARG A 33 -13.39 -14.73 -24.36
N ALA A 34 -14.10 -14.48 -25.45
CA ALA A 34 -14.41 -15.49 -26.46
C ALA A 34 -13.13 -16.04 -27.13
N THR A 35 -12.17 -15.17 -27.45
CA THR A 35 -10.86 -15.58 -27.97
C THR A 35 -10.14 -16.46 -26.97
N LEU A 36 -10.06 -16.07 -25.70
CA LEU A 36 -9.41 -16.89 -24.67
C LEU A 36 -10.13 -18.23 -24.45
N ARG A 37 -11.46 -18.28 -24.51
CA ARG A 37 -12.21 -19.55 -24.42
C ARG A 37 -11.87 -20.47 -25.59
N ALA A 38 -11.76 -19.93 -26.80
CA ALA A 38 -11.34 -20.70 -27.97
C ALA A 38 -9.89 -21.22 -27.82
N THR A 39 -8.99 -20.38 -27.31
CA THR A 39 -7.61 -20.77 -26.99
C THR A 39 -7.56 -21.85 -25.93
N ALA A 40 -8.35 -21.76 -24.86
CA ALA A 40 -8.43 -22.78 -23.80
C ALA A 40 -8.93 -24.14 -24.32
N ALA A 41 -9.90 -24.12 -25.23
CA ALA A 41 -10.52 -25.33 -25.77
C ALA A 41 -9.65 -26.05 -26.82
N GLY A 42 -8.79 -25.34 -27.57
CA GLY A 42 -8.12 -25.94 -28.74
C GLY A 42 -6.75 -25.36 -29.11
N GLY A 43 -6.16 -24.49 -28.31
CA GLY A 43 -4.82 -23.94 -28.54
C GLY A 43 -3.68 -24.94 -28.27
N PRO A 44 -2.41 -24.51 -28.44
CA PRO A 44 -1.24 -25.24 -27.94
C PRO A 44 -1.31 -25.44 -26.42
N GLU A 45 -0.64 -26.46 -25.87
CA GLU A 45 -0.87 -26.88 -24.47
C GLU A 45 -0.58 -25.76 -23.46
N VAL A 46 0.52 -25.05 -23.63
CA VAL A 46 0.92 -23.91 -22.77
C VAL A 46 -0.11 -22.78 -22.84
N GLU A 47 -0.64 -22.48 -24.04
CA GLU A 47 -1.64 -21.43 -24.23
C GLU A 47 -3.01 -21.83 -23.70
N ARG A 48 -3.37 -23.11 -23.77
CA ARG A 48 -4.60 -23.63 -23.16
C ARG A 48 -4.60 -23.42 -21.66
N VAL A 49 -3.49 -23.77 -21.01
CA VAL A 49 -3.26 -23.54 -19.58
C VAL A 49 -3.40 -22.05 -19.30
N ALA A 50 -2.56 -21.21 -19.90
CA ALA A 50 -2.51 -19.78 -19.63
C ALA A 50 -3.86 -19.08 -19.87
N ALA A 51 -4.57 -19.40 -20.97
CA ALA A 51 -5.90 -18.87 -21.25
C ALA A 51 -6.92 -19.26 -20.16
N ALA A 52 -6.91 -20.50 -19.66
CA ALA A 52 -7.76 -20.92 -18.57
C ALA A 52 -7.46 -20.15 -17.26
N ILE A 53 -6.19 -19.83 -16.97
CA ILE A 53 -5.81 -18.99 -15.83
C ILE A 53 -6.39 -17.58 -15.97
N VAL A 54 -6.22 -16.96 -17.14
CA VAL A 54 -6.68 -15.60 -17.39
C VAL A 54 -8.19 -15.51 -17.27
N LEU A 55 -8.92 -16.49 -17.82
CA LEU A 55 -10.38 -16.58 -17.69
C LEU A 55 -10.80 -16.69 -16.21
N ALA A 56 -10.12 -17.54 -15.42
CA ALA A 56 -10.39 -17.69 -14.00
C ALA A 56 -10.14 -16.40 -13.22
N ARG A 57 -9.04 -15.69 -13.49
CA ARG A 57 -8.74 -14.38 -12.87
C ARG A 57 -9.72 -13.29 -13.29
N ALA A 58 -10.20 -13.32 -14.53
CA ALA A 58 -11.19 -12.38 -15.04
C ALA A 58 -12.63 -12.68 -14.57
N GLY A 59 -12.82 -13.70 -13.72
CA GLY A 59 -14.13 -14.12 -13.22
C GLY A 59 -15.06 -14.62 -14.31
N ASP A 60 -14.52 -15.27 -15.34
CA ASP A 60 -15.31 -15.79 -16.44
C ASP A 60 -16.15 -17.01 -16.03
N GLU A 61 -17.42 -17.07 -16.43
CA GLU A 61 -18.32 -18.16 -16.08
C GLU A 61 -17.88 -19.52 -16.63
N HIS A 62 -17.10 -19.55 -17.72
CA HIS A 62 -16.59 -20.78 -18.34
C HIS A 62 -15.25 -21.23 -17.77
N ALA A 63 -14.65 -20.46 -16.85
CA ALA A 63 -13.33 -20.75 -16.30
C ALA A 63 -13.26 -22.12 -15.61
N ALA A 64 -14.30 -22.51 -14.88
CA ALA A 64 -14.35 -23.82 -14.20
C ALA A 64 -14.26 -24.99 -15.19
N ALA A 65 -14.97 -24.90 -16.32
CA ALA A 65 -14.93 -25.92 -17.36
C ALA A 65 -13.55 -25.98 -18.06
N ALA A 66 -13.00 -24.81 -18.42
CA ALA A 66 -11.68 -24.73 -19.03
C ALA A 66 -10.58 -25.28 -18.10
N LEU A 67 -10.62 -24.94 -16.82
CA LEU A 67 -9.71 -25.49 -15.81
C LEU A 67 -9.87 -27.00 -15.66
N ALA A 68 -11.11 -27.52 -15.67
CA ALA A 68 -11.38 -28.95 -15.56
C ALA A 68 -10.80 -29.74 -16.74
N GLU A 69 -10.90 -29.20 -17.95
CA GLU A 69 -10.28 -29.79 -19.14
C GLU A 69 -8.75 -29.79 -19.05
N VAL A 70 -8.16 -28.66 -18.61
CA VAL A 70 -6.71 -28.54 -18.45
C VAL A 70 -6.15 -29.54 -17.43
N ILE A 71 -6.82 -29.75 -16.28
CA ILE A 71 -6.30 -30.67 -15.24
C ILE A 71 -6.54 -32.16 -15.55
N THR A 72 -7.48 -32.46 -16.45
CA THR A 72 -7.76 -33.85 -16.88
C THR A 72 -6.92 -34.29 -18.07
N ASP A 73 -6.44 -33.35 -18.90
CA ASP A 73 -5.51 -33.60 -19.99
C ASP A 73 -4.08 -33.83 -19.46
N PRO A 74 -3.47 -35.01 -19.65
CA PRO A 74 -2.12 -35.31 -19.15
C PRO A 74 -1.02 -34.38 -19.67
N VAL A 75 -1.16 -33.85 -20.89
CA VAL A 75 -0.14 -32.97 -21.49
C VAL A 75 -0.28 -31.56 -20.90
N CYS A 76 -1.50 -31.04 -20.83
CA CYS A 76 -1.76 -29.75 -20.19
C CYS A 76 -1.46 -29.77 -18.69
N ARG A 77 -1.64 -30.92 -18.01
CA ARG A 77 -1.30 -31.09 -16.59
C ARG A 77 0.17 -30.77 -16.30
N ARG A 78 1.09 -31.16 -17.19
CA ARG A 78 2.52 -30.89 -17.05
C ARG A 78 2.83 -29.40 -17.16
N GLU A 79 2.18 -28.70 -18.07
CA GLU A 79 2.34 -27.26 -18.24
C GLU A 79 1.64 -26.48 -17.10
N ALA A 80 0.44 -26.93 -16.69
CA ALA A 80 -0.29 -26.37 -15.57
C ALA A 80 0.53 -26.42 -14.27
N HIS A 81 1.33 -27.47 -14.08
CA HIS A 81 2.26 -27.59 -12.97
C HIS A 81 3.25 -26.41 -12.90
N LEU A 82 3.89 -26.04 -14.00
CA LEU A 82 4.84 -24.92 -14.06
C LEU A 82 4.17 -23.58 -13.73
N HIS A 83 2.88 -23.50 -13.97
CA HIS A 83 2.06 -22.33 -13.67
C HIS A 83 1.25 -22.44 -12.35
N LEU A 84 1.42 -23.49 -11.53
CA LEU A 84 0.69 -23.69 -10.26
C LEU A 84 0.92 -22.56 -9.25
N ASN A 85 2.15 -22.05 -9.17
CA ASN A 85 2.46 -20.90 -8.32
C ASN A 85 1.75 -19.61 -8.80
N HIS A 86 1.47 -19.50 -10.11
CA HIS A 86 0.76 -18.38 -10.74
C HIS A 86 -0.76 -18.53 -10.66
N LEU A 87 -1.27 -19.74 -10.86
CA LEU A 87 -2.65 -20.11 -10.55
C LEU A 87 -2.96 -19.79 -9.06
N GLY A 88 -1.96 -19.97 -8.19
CA GLY A 88 -1.94 -19.96 -6.72
C GLY A 88 -2.76 -18.89 -6.03
N ARG A 89 -2.52 -17.64 -6.40
CA ARG A 89 -2.86 -16.50 -5.52
C ARG A 89 -4.24 -15.90 -5.75
N ILE A 90 -4.80 -15.97 -6.96
CA ILE A 90 -6.02 -15.20 -7.31
C ILE A 90 -7.09 -16.07 -7.99
N ALA A 91 -6.71 -16.99 -8.89
CA ALA A 91 -7.66 -17.83 -9.61
C ALA A 91 -8.23 -18.99 -8.77
N PHE A 92 -7.47 -19.51 -7.80
CA PHE A 92 -7.86 -20.74 -7.12
C PHE A 92 -8.95 -20.59 -6.06
N ALA A 93 -9.10 -19.43 -5.39
CA ALA A 93 -10.07 -19.32 -4.30
C ALA A 93 -11.52 -19.61 -4.78
N ALA A 94 -11.86 -19.20 -6.00
CA ALA A 94 -13.17 -19.43 -6.61
C ALA A 94 -13.37 -20.85 -7.15
N HIS A 95 -12.30 -21.62 -7.33
CA HIS A 95 -12.31 -22.95 -7.97
C HIS A 95 -11.59 -24.03 -7.13
N ALA A 96 -11.46 -23.81 -5.81
CA ALA A 96 -10.71 -24.69 -4.92
C ALA A 96 -11.25 -26.13 -4.92
N ASP A 97 -12.57 -26.32 -5.00
CA ASP A 97 -13.21 -27.64 -5.01
C ASP A 97 -12.80 -28.48 -6.24
N LEU A 98 -12.64 -27.84 -7.39
CA LEU A 98 -12.23 -28.49 -8.63
C LEU A 98 -10.76 -28.92 -8.56
N LEU A 99 -9.92 -28.08 -7.96
CA LEU A 99 -8.47 -28.19 -8.05
C LEU A 99 -7.90 -29.03 -6.91
N THR A 100 -8.60 -29.09 -5.77
CA THR A 100 -8.20 -29.87 -4.59
C THR A 100 -7.89 -31.34 -4.91
N PRO A 101 -8.76 -32.12 -5.59
CA PRO A 101 -8.46 -33.53 -5.88
C PRO A 101 -7.17 -33.72 -6.69
N TRP A 102 -6.93 -32.82 -7.67
CA TRP A 102 -5.72 -32.86 -8.49
C TRP A 102 -4.47 -32.48 -7.70
N LEU A 103 -4.53 -31.45 -6.86
CA LEU A 103 -3.41 -31.07 -5.99
C LEU A 103 -3.05 -32.17 -4.98
N LEU A 104 -4.06 -32.87 -4.44
CA LEU A 104 -3.83 -34.02 -3.56
C LEU A 104 -3.20 -35.20 -4.31
N ASP A 105 -3.58 -35.44 -5.56
CA ASP A 105 -2.96 -36.45 -6.43
C ASP A 105 -1.48 -36.12 -6.69
N LEU A 106 -1.16 -34.85 -6.99
CA LEU A 106 0.24 -34.41 -7.15
C LEU A 106 1.07 -34.58 -5.87
N LEU A 107 0.48 -34.32 -4.70
CA LEU A 107 1.17 -34.54 -3.42
C LEU A 107 1.47 -36.03 -3.16
N ASP A 108 0.59 -36.93 -3.58
CA ASP A 108 0.74 -38.37 -3.34
C ASP A 108 1.62 -39.05 -4.42
N ASN A 109 1.49 -38.63 -5.69
CA ASN A 109 2.04 -39.35 -6.85
C ASN A 109 3.01 -38.53 -7.72
N GLY A 110 3.08 -37.22 -7.53
CA GLY A 110 3.94 -36.33 -8.32
C GLY A 110 5.42 -36.52 -8.02
N ASP A 111 6.26 -35.95 -8.89
CA ASP A 111 7.69 -35.81 -8.61
C ASP A 111 7.96 -34.73 -7.54
N GLU A 112 9.23 -34.44 -7.27
CA GLU A 112 9.60 -33.47 -6.24
C GLU A 112 9.07 -32.06 -6.54
N VAL A 113 9.16 -31.63 -7.78
CA VAL A 113 8.74 -30.29 -8.19
C VAL A 113 7.22 -30.21 -8.07
N ASP A 114 6.51 -31.24 -8.56
CA ASP A 114 5.06 -31.38 -8.44
C ASP A 114 4.58 -31.23 -7.00
N ARG A 115 5.18 -32.00 -6.08
CA ARG A 115 4.82 -31.97 -4.66
C ARG A 115 5.07 -30.60 -4.05
N ARG A 116 6.18 -29.94 -4.41
CA ARG A 116 6.54 -28.62 -3.86
C ARG A 116 5.53 -27.55 -4.29
N SER A 117 5.19 -27.51 -5.58
CA SER A 117 4.20 -26.58 -6.12
C SER A 117 2.80 -26.87 -5.57
N ALA A 118 2.40 -28.15 -5.51
CA ALA A 118 1.11 -28.54 -4.97
C ALA A 118 0.98 -28.23 -3.47
N ALA A 119 2.06 -28.37 -2.68
CA ALA A 119 2.09 -27.96 -1.28
C ALA A 119 1.84 -26.47 -1.13
N GLY A 120 2.54 -25.64 -1.91
CA GLY A 120 2.33 -24.19 -1.94
C GLY A 120 0.88 -23.81 -2.24
N SER A 121 0.33 -24.32 -3.34
CA SER A 121 -1.05 -24.04 -3.73
C SER A 121 -2.07 -24.52 -2.68
N CYS A 122 -1.89 -25.72 -2.12
CA CYS A 122 -2.77 -26.23 -1.06
C CYS A 122 -2.71 -25.39 0.22
N GLY A 123 -1.52 -24.90 0.59
CA GLY A 123 -1.32 -24.03 1.74
C GLY A 123 -2.03 -22.69 1.58
N TYR A 124 -1.82 -22.01 0.44
CA TYR A 124 -2.55 -20.78 0.09
C TYR A 124 -4.07 -20.97 0.12
N LEU A 125 -4.56 -22.09 -0.42
CA LEU A 125 -5.98 -22.41 -0.48
C LEU A 125 -6.55 -22.95 0.84
N ARG A 126 -5.70 -23.14 1.85
CA ARG A 126 -6.06 -23.73 3.14
C ARG A 126 -6.76 -25.09 3.00
N VAL A 127 -6.27 -25.93 2.07
CA VAL A 127 -6.80 -27.27 1.81
C VAL A 127 -6.43 -28.20 2.96
N SER A 128 -7.29 -28.28 3.97
CA SER A 128 -7.01 -29.07 5.19
C SER A 128 -6.68 -30.55 4.92
N ALA A 129 -7.23 -31.15 3.87
CA ALA A 129 -6.94 -32.54 3.49
C ALA A 129 -5.49 -32.77 3.01
N ALA A 130 -4.78 -31.71 2.63
CA ALA A 130 -3.38 -31.76 2.21
C ALA A 130 -2.41 -31.80 3.40
N GLY A 131 -2.83 -31.26 4.56
CA GLY A 131 -2.00 -31.17 5.77
C GLY A 131 -1.33 -32.49 6.19
N PRO A 132 -2.09 -33.59 6.36
CA PRO A 132 -1.51 -34.89 6.73
C PRO A 132 -0.50 -35.42 5.69
N ARG A 133 -0.68 -35.11 4.40
CA ARG A 133 0.23 -35.52 3.32
C ARG A 133 1.53 -34.72 3.39
N MET A 134 1.44 -33.41 3.53
CA MET A 134 2.61 -32.55 3.68
C MET A 134 3.39 -32.86 4.95
N LEU A 135 2.72 -33.14 6.07
CA LEU A 135 3.38 -33.56 7.30
C LEU A 135 4.12 -34.89 7.14
N ARG A 136 3.53 -35.86 6.42
CA ARG A 136 4.20 -37.12 6.09
C ARG A 136 5.43 -36.88 5.23
N LEU A 137 5.31 -36.07 4.18
CA LEU A 137 6.42 -35.68 3.31
C LEU A 137 7.53 -35.02 4.14
N ALA A 138 7.21 -34.00 4.96
CA ALA A 138 8.19 -33.37 5.83
C ALA A 138 8.96 -34.38 6.71
N ARG A 139 8.26 -35.35 7.31
CA ARG A 139 8.88 -36.41 8.14
C ARG A 139 9.80 -37.32 7.34
N GLU A 140 9.41 -37.70 6.12
CA GLU A 140 10.24 -38.51 5.22
C GLU A 140 11.53 -37.76 4.85
N GLY A 141 11.43 -36.49 4.46
CA GLY A 141 12.57 -35.63 4.17
C GLY A 141 13.50 -35.48 5.38
N ILE A 142 12.95 -35.20 6.55
CA ILE A 142 13.70 -35.11 7.81
C ILE A 142 14.41 -36.44 8.13
N ALA A 143 13.73 -37.58 7.96
CA ALA A 143 14.32 -38.89 8.24
C ALA A 143 15.47 -39.22 7.31
N ALA A 144 15.36 -38.85 6.04
CA ALA A 144 16.40 -39.11 5.06
C ALA A 144 17.61 -38.16 5.20
N ILE A 145 17.41 -36.89 5.59
CA ILE A 145 18.51 -36.00 6.00
C ILE A 145 19.29 -36.64 7.18
N ARG A 146 18.60 -37.20 8.17
CA ARG A 146 19.25 -37.89 9.31
C ARG A 146 20.06 -39.12 8.89
N ALA A 147 19.68 -39.77 7.79
CA ALA A 147 20.40 -40.92 7.26
C ALA A 147 21.66 -40.54 6.46
N GLY A 148 21.99 -39.24 6.36
CA GLY A 148 23.12 -38.74 5.59
C GLY A 148 22.88 -38.73 4.08
N GLY A 149 21.62 -38.81 3.65
CA GLY A 149 21.27 -38.65 2.25
C GLY A 149 21.33 -37.18 1.82
N GLU A 150 21.84 -36.92 0.63
CA GLU A 150 21.55 -35.67 -0.07
C GLU A 150 20.09 -35.72 -0.52
N HIS A 151 19.28 -34.77 -0.02
CA HIS A 151 17.96 -34.54 -0.56
C HIS A 151 17.86 -33.10 -1.07
N SER A 152 17.32 -32.98 -2.27
CA SER A 152 17.05 -31.75 -3.00
C SER A 152 15.85 -30.97 -2.45
N TRP A 153 14.99 -31.61 -1.65
CA TRP A 153 13.78 -30.99 -1.15
C TRP A 153 13.88 -30.58 0.29
N ASP A 154 13.31 -29.41 0.53
CA ASP A 154 13.30 -28.67 1.77
C ASP A 154 12.11 -29.16 2.64
N PRO A 155 12.32 -29.95 3.71
CA PRO A 155 11.21 -30.41 4.54
C PRO A 155 10.56 -29.25 5.32
N GLN A 156 11.25 -28.11 5.49
CA GLN A 156 10.69 -26.93 6.14
C GLN A 156 9.65 -26.26 5.25
N TRP A 157 9.81 -26.34 3.93
CA TRP A 157 8.78 -25.96 2.97
C TRP A 157 7.46 -26.70 3.21
N PHE A 158 7.52 -28.02 3.38
CA PHE A 158 6.31 -28.82 3.60
C PHE A 158 5.69 -28.59 4.98
N LEU A 159 6.50 -28.32 6.02
CA LEU A 159 5.94 -27.95 7.32
C LEU A 159 5.30 -26.57 7.31
N HIS A 160 5.90 -25.59 6.63
CA HIS A 160 5.30 -24.28 6.46
C HIS A 160 3.92 -24.39 5.81
N TRP A 161 3.83 -25.08 4.67
CA TRP A 161 2.56 -25.24 3.98
C TRP A 161 1.57 -26.17 4.69
N ALA A 162 2.05 -27.15 5.47
CA ALA A 162 1.20 -27.90 6.37
C ALA A 162 0.60 -27.01 7.46
N ALA A 163 1.37 -26.08 8.01
CA ALA A 163 0.89 -25.13 9.01
C ALA A 163 -0.12 -24.13 8.42
N GLU A 164 0.08 -23.66 7.19
CA GLU A 164 -0.89 -22.83 6.47
C GLU A 164 -2.19 -23.59 6.16
N ALA A 165 -2.07 -24.83 5.65
CA ALA A 165 -3.23 -25.62 5.24
C ALA A 165 -4.03 -26.20 6.41
N TRP A 166 -3.31 -26.62 7.46
CA TRP A 166 -3.82 -27.48 8.52
C TRP A 166 -3.03 -27.26 9.82
N PRO A 167 -3.19 -26.10 10.47
CA PRO A 167 -2.48 -25.76 11.70
C PRO A 167 -3.02 -26.55 12.89
N THR A 168 -2.67 -27.84 12.99
CA THR A 168 -3.08 -28.72 14.08
C THR A 168 -1.97 -28.94 15.09
N ARG A 169 -2.33 -29.63 16.18
CA ARG A 169 -1.39 -30.05 17.20
C ARG A 169 -0.30 -30.95 16.61
N GLU A 170 -0.60 -31.84 15.67
CA GLU A 170 0.44 -32.69 15.07
C GLU A 170 1.48 -31.89 14.29
N VAL A 171 1.04 -30.88 13.53
CA VAL A 171 1.97 -29.99 12.81
C VAL A 171 2.77 -29.14 13.80
N SER A 172 2.11 -28.56 14.80
CA SER A 172 2.75 -27.81 15.88
C SER A 172 3.83 -28.62 16.60
N ASP A 173 3.52 -29.86 16.98
CA ASP A 173 4.46 -30.72 17.70
C ASP A 173 5.68 -31.07 16.83
N GLU A 174 5.49 -31.28 15.52
CA GLU A 174 6.59 -31.54 14.58
C GLU A 174 7.47 -30.29 14.36
N VAL A 175 6.86 -29.12 14.13
CA VAL A 175 7.57 -27.84 13.99
C VAL A 175 8.40 -27.58 15.24
N ARG A 176 7.81 -27.74 16.43
CA ARG A 176 8.50 -27.53 17.70
C ARG A 176 9.67 -28.52 17.89
N ALA A 177 9.48 -29.79 17.59
CA ALA A 177 10.54 -30.80 17.72
C ALA A 177 11.73 -30.52 16.78
N TRP A 178 11.48 -29.80 15.67
CA TRP A 178 12.53 -29.41 14.75
C TRP A 178 13.19 -28.07 15.10
N MET A 179 12.46 -27.14 15.71
CA MET A 179 13.01 -25.87 16.19
C MET A 179 14.19 -26.02 17.17
N ASP A 180 14.25 -27.15 17.89
CA ASP A 180 15.34 -27.48 18.82
C ASP A 180 16.66 -27.90 18.11
N ARG A 181 16.75 -27.75 16.78
CA ARG A 181 17.94 -28.09 15.98
C ARG A 181 18.66 -26.85 15.47
N ASP A 182 19.99 -26.94 15.35
CA ASP A 182 20.84 -25.80 15.01
C ASP A 182 20.95 -25.52 13.50
N ASP A 183 20.65 -26.50 12.64
CA ASP A 183 21.14 -26.42 11.27
C ASP A 183 20.11 -25.91 10.26
N TYR A 184 18.80 -26.06 10.51
CA TYR A 184 17.70 -25.55 9.66
C TYR A 184 16.37 -25.52 10.44
N ARG A 185 15.78 -24.33 10.65
CA ARG A 185 14.57 -24.11 11.45
C ARG A 185 13.38 -23.74 10.55
N PRO A 186 12.19 -24.39 10.69
CA PRO A 186 10.98 -24.07 9.93
C PRO A 186 10.30 -22.80 10.46
N VAL A 187 11.01 -21.67 10.47
CA VAL A 187 10.54 -20.41 11.08
C VAL A 187 9.29 -19.86 10.40
N GLU A 188 9.14 -20.10 9.10
CA GLU A 188 7.97 -19.71 8.32
C GLU A 188 6.70 -20.48 8.70
N ALA A 189 6.83 -21.64 9.35
CA ALA A 189 5.68 -22.42 9.84
C ALA A 189 5.10 -21.86 11.15
N ILE A 190 5.82 -20.98 11.85
CA ILE A 190 5.43 -20.50 13.18
C ILE A 190 4.29 -19.46 13.11
N PRO A 191 4.31 -18.44 12.24
CA PRO A 191 3.22 -17.47 12.16
C PRO A 191 1.83 -18.08 11.88
N PRO A 192 1.66 -19.06 10.97
CA PRO A 192 0.37 -19.72 10.76
C PRO A 192 -0.14 -20.46 12.00
N LEU A 193 0.76 -21.07 12.78
CA LEU A 193 0.43 -21.68 14.06
C LEU A 193 0.07 -20.61 15.11
N ALA A 194 0.80 -19.50 15.15
CA ALA A 194 0.50 -18.39 16.04
C ALA A 194 -0.91 -17.81 15.76
N ALA A 195 -1.24 -17.59 14.49
CA ALA A 195 -2.57 -17.14 14.05
C ALA A 195 -3.70 -18.11 14.46
N ARG A 196 -3.40 -19.40 14.66
CA ARG A 196 -4.36 -20.40 15.17
C ARG A 196 -4.46 -20.45 16.71
N GLY A 197 -3.67 -19.65 17.42
CA GLY A 197 -3.72 -19.56 18.88
C GLY A 197 -2.78 -20.50 19.62
N PHE A 198 -1.76 -21.07 18.97
CA PHE A 198 -0.75 -21.87 19.67
C PHE A 198 0.17 -20.94 20.50
N GLU A 199 0.02 -20.99 21.83
CA GLU A 199 0.70 -20.03 22.74
C GLU A 199 2.23 -20.04 22.64
N TRP A 200 2.86 -21.19 22.41
CA TRP A 200 4.31 -21.24 22.24
C TRP A 200 4.75 -20.54 20.96
N ALA A 201 3.95 -20.63 19.89
CA ALA A 201 4.22 -19.99 18.60
C ALA A 201 4.01 -18.48 18.69
N LEU A 202 2.96 -18.05 19.40
CA LEU A 202 2.72 -16.63 19.69
C LEU A 202 3.85 -16.02 20.52
N ARG A 203 4.31 -16.71 21.57
CA ARG A 203 5.48 -16.27 22.34
C ARG A 203 6.74 -16.19 21.46
N TRP A 204 6.98 -17.21 20.64
CA TRP A 204 8.11 -17.20 19.71
C TRP A 204 8.04 -16.01 18.75
N CYS A 205 6.86 -15.74 18.17
CA CYS A 205 6.65 -14.57 17.31
C CYS A 205 6.91 -13.27 18.08
N ALA A 206 6.42 -13.13 19.31
CA ALA A 206 6.66 -11.92 20.11
C ALA A 206 8.15 -11.71 20.45
N GLU A 207 8.89 -12.78 20.73
CA GLU A 207 10.32 -12.73 21.04
C GLU A 207 11.20 -12.47 19.81
N ASN A 208 10.71 -12.78 18.61
CA ASN A 208 11.48 -12.72 17.36
C ASN A 208 10.88 -11.77 16.32
N VAL A 209 9.89 -10.96 16.69
CA VAL A 209 9.29 -10.00 15.74
C VAL A 209 10.33 -8.94 15.37
N GLY A 210 10.50 -8.71 14.06
CA GLY A 210 11.58 -7.87 13.51
C GLY A 210 12.94 -8.58 13.41
N ALA A 211 13.13 -9.74 14.06
CA ALA A 211 14.23 -10.65 13.74
C ALA A 211 13.84 -11.51 12.53
N HIS A 212 14.83 -11.90 11.73
CA HIS A 212 14.66 -12.82 10.59
C HIS A 212 13.75 -12.36 9.42
N GLY A 213 13.30 -11.10 9.39
CA GLY A 213 12.55 -10.54 8.26
C GLY A 213 11.15 -11.14 8.06
N ILE A 214 10.57 -11.78 9.08
CA ILE A 214 9.28 -12.46 9.00
C ILE A 214 8.15 -11.47 9.32
N SER A 215 7.68 -10.72 8.31
CA SER A 215 6.57 -9.76 8.47
C SER A 215 5.29 -10.38 9.03
N SER A 216 5.03 -11.65 8.68
CA SER A 216 3.84 -12.39 9.12
C SER A 216 3.78 -12.66 10.63
N ALA A 217 4.91 -12.59 11.36
CA ALA A 217 4.92 -12.74 12.82
C ALA A 217 4.26 -11.55 13.52
N ALA A 218 4.49 -10.32 13.03
CA ALA A 218 3.83 -9.12 13.55
C ALA A 218 2.33 -9.16 13.25
N ASP A 219 1.95 -9.57 12.05
CA ASP A 219 0.55 -9.62 11.63
C ASP A 219 -0.26 -10.63 12.46
N ALA A 220 0.29 -11.82 12.74
CA ALA A 220 -0.36 -12.80 13.62
C ALA A 220 -0.64 -12.25 15.04
N LEU A 221 0.29 -11.45 15.59
CA LEU A 221 0.12 -10.82 16.90
C LEU A 221 -0.91 -9.69 16.86
N VAL A 222 -0.91 -8.90 15.79
CA VAL A 222 -1.88 -7.80 15.58
C VAL A 222 -3.29 -8.34 15.36
N GLU A 223 -3.46 -9.42 14.59
CA GLU A 223 -4.75 -10.09 14.39
C GLU A 223 -5.35 -10.62 15.70
N ARG A 224 -4.50 -11.11 16.62
CA ARG A 224 -4.92 -11.50 17.98
C ARG A 224 -5.28 -10.29 18.85
N GLY A 225 -4.78 -9.10 18.54
CA GLY A 225 -5.14 -7.85 19.20
C GLY A 225 -4.69 -7.77 20.66
N ALA A 226 -5.59 -7.31 21.53
CA ALA A 226 -5.27 -6.99 22.94
C ALA A 226 -4.69 -8.18 23.74
N ASP A 227 -5.03 -9.42 23.37
CA ASP A 227 -4.51 -10.62 24.02
C ASP A 227 -3.01 -10.85 23.75
N SER A 228 -2.43 -10.21 22.72
CA SER A 228 -1.00 -10.25 22.42
C SER A 228 -0.19 -9.27 23.27
N VAL A 229 -0.83 -8.29 23.91
CA VAL A 229 -0.13 -7.22 24.65
C VAL A 229 0.78 -7.78 25.75
N PRO A 230 0.34 -8.71 26.62
CA PRO A 230 1.23 -9.26 27.66
C PRO A 230 2.47 -9.96 27.10
N LEU A 231 2.36 -10.61 25.93
CA LEU A 231 3.47 -11.29 25.26
C LEU A 231 4.48 -10.27 24.70
N LEU A 232 3.98 -9.20 24.09
CA LEU A 232 4.81 -8.11 23.57
C LEU A 232 5.52 -7.37 24.72
N GLU A 233 4.82 -7.08 25.82
CA GLU A 233 5.42 -6.47 27.01
C GLU A 233 6.46 -7.38 27.70
N GLU A 234 6.29 -8.69 27.63
CA GLU A 234 7.30 -9.65 28.08
C GLU A 234 8.53 -9.61 27.17
N ALA A 235 8.33 -9.61 25.85
CA ALA A 235 9.41 -9.55 24.86
C ALA A 235 10.25 -8.26 24.98
N LEU A 236 9.61 -7.12 25.30
CA LEU A 236 10.29 -5.84 25.53
C LEU A 236 11.27 -5.88 26.72
N ARG A 237 11.10 -6.80 27.68
CA ARG A 237 11.98 -6.94 28.85
C ARG A 237 13.25 -7.75 28.57
N VAL A 238 13.33 -8.40 27.41
CA VAL A 238 14.45 -9.29 27.06
C VAL A 238 15.45 -8.53 26.17
N PRO A 239 16.75 -8.57 26.46
CA PRO A 239 17.76 -7.90 25.64
C PRO A 239 18.03 -8.69 24.35
N ARG A 240 17.18 -8.53 23.31
CA ARG A 240 17.38 -8.94 21.90
C ARG A 240 16.15 -8.57 21.06
N PRO A 241 16.32 -8.24 19.76
CA PRO A 241 15.84 -6.99 19.17
C PRO A 241 14.38 -6.69 19.52
N ALA A 242 14.19 -6.02 20.66
CA ALA A 242 12.88 -5.70 21.23
C ALA A 242 12.15 -4.59 20.44
N GLY A 243 12.84 -3.89 19.54
CA GLY A 243 12.27 -2.83 18.70
C GLY A 243 11.10 -3.32 17.85
N GLY A 244 11.17 -4.52 17.28
CA GLY A 244 10.05 -5.08 16.52
C GLY A 244 8.80 -5.31 17.39
N ALA A 245 8.99 -5.69 18.66
CA ALA A 245 7.91 -5.88 19.61
C ALA A 245 7.27 -4.53 19.99
N LEU A 246 8.08 -3.48 20.10
CA LEU A 246 7.59 -2.12 20.35
C LEU A 246 6.71 -1.62 19.22
N VAL A 247 7.17 -1.73 17.96
CA VAL A 247 6.42 -1.29 16.78
C VAL A 247 5.14 -2.12 16.62
N THR A 248 5.21 -3.43 16.87
CA THR A 248 4.02 -4.31 16.84
C THR A 248 3.03 -3.93 17.94
N LEU A 249 3.52 -3.59 19.14
CA LEU A 249 2.68 -3.10 20.23
C LEU A 249 2.03 -1.77 19.85
N ALA A 250 2.72 -0.86 19.17
CA ALA A 250 2.14 0.42 18.73
C ALA A 250 0.95 0.24 17.79
N ARG A 251 0.97 -0.79 16.93
CA ARG A 251 -0.16 -1.18 16.05
C ARG A 251 -1.38 -1.69 16.82
N ILE A 252 -1.24 -2.11 18.07
CA ILE A 252 -2.31 -2.68 18.92
C ILE A 252 -2.76 -1.68 20.00
N ASP A 253 -1.80 -1.07 20.68
CA ASP A 253 -1.98 -0.15 21.81
C ASP A 253 -0.86 0.89 21.82
N LEU A 254 -1.05 1.95 21.03
CA LEU A 254 -0.10 3.06 20.88
C LEU A 254 0.22 3.75 22.21
N ALA A 255 -0.74 3.81 23.15
CA ALA A 255 -0.52 4.44 24.44
C ALA A 255 0.48 3.65 25.30
N LYS A 256 0.33 2.32 25.35
CA LYS A 256 1.32 1.46 26.03
C LYS A 256 2.66 1.46 25.33
N ALA A 257 2.68 1.37 24.00
CA ALA A 257 3.92 1.45 23.23
C ALA A 257 4.66 2.76 23.53
N GLY A 258 3.94 3.89 23.56
CA GLY A 258 4.51 5.19 23.94
C GLY A 258 5.07 5.22 25.36
N ALA A 259 4.47 4.51 26.32
CA ALA A 259 5.01 4.40 27.68
C ALA A 259 6.34 3.62 27.72
N HIS A 260 6.43 2.48 27.03
CA HIS A 260 7.67 1.71 26.89
C HIS A 260 8.73 2.49 26.11
N ALA A 261 8.34 3.18 25.04
CA ALA A 261 9.23 4.06 24.28
C ALA A 261 9.79 5.21 25.15
N ARG A 262 9.05 5.70 26.15
CA ARG A 262 9.57 6.70 27.09
C ARG A 262 10.52 6.11 28.13
N ALA A 263 10.17 4.94 28.68
CA ALA A 263 10.91 4.33 29.78
C ALA A 263 12.21 3.64 29.33
N ASP A 264 12.15 2.94 28.19
CA ASP A 264 13.12 1.91 27.83
C ASP A 264 13.77 2.16 26.46
N TRP A 265 13.66 3.38 25.92
CA TRP A 265 14.25 3.74 24.62
C TRP A 265 15.72 3.32 24.40
N PRO A 266 16.63 3.27 25.41
CA PRO A 266 18.01 2.87 25.15
C PRO A 266 18.14 1.43 24.62
N LEU A 267 17.10 0.60 24.77
CA LEU A 267 17.08 -0.77 24.23
C LEU A 267 16.71 -0.82 22.74
N PHE A 268 16.03 0.22 22.22
CA PHE A 268 15.47 0.27 20.87
C PHE A 268 15.31 1.73 20.39
N PRO A 269 16.41 2.49 20.30
CA PRO A 269 16.34 3.95 20.18
C PRO A 269 15.62 4.44 18.92
N GLU A 270 15.85 3.77 17.79
CA GLU A 270 15.20 4.09 16.52
C GLU A 270 13.68 3.86 16.60
N GLN A 271 13.25 2.67 17.03
CA GLN A 271 11.82 2.34 17.15
C GLN A 271 11.14 3.15 18.25
N ALA A 272 11.86 3.52 19.32
CA ALA A 272 11.35 4.44 20.33
C ALA A 272 11.07 5.82 19.71
N ALA A 273 12.00 6.38 18.93
CA ALA A 273 11.78 7.66 18.27
C ALA A 273 10.58 7.61 17.33
N GLU A 274 10.45 6.55 16.53
CA GLU A 274 9.29 6.32 15.66
C GLU A 274 7.96 6.32 16.43
N VAL A 275 7.86 5.48 17.46
CA VAL A 275 6.63 5.32 18.27
C VAL A 275 6.31 6.59 19.07
N LEU A 276 7.33 7.30 19.57
CA LEU A 276 7.13 8.60 20.22
C LEU A 276 6.60 9.63 19.23
N GLY A 277 7.11 9.65 18.00
CA GLY A 277 6.64 10.52 16.93
C GLY A 277 5.16 10.29 16.60
N GLU A 278 4.75 9.04 16.52
CA GLU A 278 3.37 8.65 16.24
C GLU A 278 2.42 8.93 17.43
N ALA A 279 2.81 8.52 18.64
CA ALA A 279 1.99 8.69 19.85
C ALA A 279 1.76 10.16 20.23
N HIS A 280 2.64 11.07 19.79
CA HIS A 280 2.60 12.50 20.12
C HIS A 280 2.45 13.39 18.88
N ALA A 281 1.97 12.84 17.78
CA ALA A 281 1.76 13.59 16.54
C ALA A 281 0.89 14.84 16.77
N GLY A 282 1.38 16.00 16.32
CA GLY A 282 0.69 17.30 16.42
C GLY A 282 0.52 17.86 17.84
N THR A 283 1.08 17.22 18.87
CA THR A 283 0.93 17.67 20.27
C THR A 283 1.86 18.81 20.64
N ALA A 284 3.00 18.94 19.98
CA ALA A 284 4.10 19.82 20.36
C ALA A 284 4.54 19.64 21.84
N ASP A 285 4.51 18.42 22.38
CA ASP A 285 4.96 18.10 23.73
C ASP A 285 6.49 18.26 23.86
N ASP A 286 6.92 19.36 24.49
CA ASP A 286 8.34 19.68 24.70
C ASP A 286 9.09 18.57 25.47
N GLY A 287 8.43 17.84 26.36
CA GLY A 287 9.05 16.73 27.10
C GLY A 287 9.38 15.54 26.21
N VAL A 288 8.52 15.26 25.23
CA VAL A 288 8.76 14.22 24.21
C VAL A 288 9.82 14.69 23.22
N VAL A 289 9.78 15.97 22.81
CA VAL A 289 10.81 16.57 21.96
C VAL A 289 12.19 16.43 22.61
N ASP A 290 12.33 16.77 23.89
CA ASP A 290 13.58 16.63 24.63
C ASP A 290 14.07 15.18 24.69
N LEU A 291 13.16 14.22 24.78
CA LEU A 291 13.49 12.81 24.74
C LEU A 291 14.01 12.38 23.36
N VAL A 292 13.32 12.74 22.27
CA VAL A 292 13.77 12.41 20.91
C VAL A 292 15.10 13.09 20.57
N LEU A 293 15.32 14.32 21.03
CA LEU A 293 16.62 14.99 20.93
C LEU A 293 17.71 14.28 21.73
N THR A 294 17.38 13.74 22.90
CA THR A 294 18.30 12.92 23.69
C THR A 294 18.69 11.63 22.96
N ILE A 295 17.74 10.99 22.28
CA ILE A 295 18.01 9.82 21.42
C ILE A 295 18.97 10.21 20.30
N LEU A 296 18.66 11.29 19.57
CA LEU A 296 19.48 11.83 18.50
C LEU A 296 20.92 12.14 18.94
N ASP A 297 21.11 12.66 20.15
CA ASP A 297 22.42 13.04 20.68
C ASP A 297 23.28 11.85 21.13
N ARG A 298 22.65 10.73 21.52
CA ARG A 298 23.34 9.60 22.15
C ARG A 298 23.58 8.44 21.19
N GLU A 299 22.73 8.31 20.18
CA GLU A 299 22.71 7.16 19.29
C GLU A 299 23.18 7.52 17.89
N ARG A 300 23.76 6.53 17.21
CA ARG A 300 24.17 6.67 15.80
C ARG A 300 23.12 6.01 14.92
N TYR A 301 22.94 6.51 13.70
CA TYR A 301 22.02 5.93 12.71
C TYR A 301 20.53 6.09 13.06
N VAL A 302 20.19 7.09 13.87
CA VAL A 302 18.80 7.43 14.25
C VAL A 302 18.33 8.76 13.67
N GLU A 303 19.17 9.46 12.91
CA GLU A 303 18.98 10.84 12.49
C GLU A 303 17.76 11.00 11.59
N GLU A 304 17.56 10.09 10.64
CA GLU A 304 16.37 10.08 9.78
C GLU A 304 15.09 9.87 10.61
N THR A 305 15.06 8.82 11.42
CA THR A 305 13.89 8.47 12.24
C THR A 305 13.56 9.55 13.25
N CYS A 306 14.57 10.15 13.88
CA CYS A 306 14.40 11.29 14.77
C CYS A 306 13.89 12.53 14.02
N ALA A 307 14.40 12.81 12.81
CA ALA A 307 13.90 13.93 12.00
C ALA A 307 12.41 13.76 11.67
N GLN A 308 12.01 12.57 11.22
CA GLN A 308 10.61 12.25 10.93
C GLN A 308 9.73 12.34 12.19
N ALA A 309 10.18 11.76 13.31
CA ALA A 309 9.46 11.81 14.58
C ALA A 309 9.25 13.25 15.08
N LEU A 310 10.30 14.08 15.04
CA LEU A 310 10.23 15.48 15.45
C LEU A 310 9.31 16.31 14.55
N VAL A 311 9.32 16.04 13.24
CA VAL A 311 8.36 16.65 12.32
C VAL A 311 6.92 16.25 12.69
N ARG A 312 6.66 14.96 12.96
CA ARG A 312 5.32 14.48 13.36
C ARG A 312 4.85 15.12 14.67
N ILE A 313 5.71 15.19 15.69
CA ILE A 313 5.39 15.84 16.98
C ILE A 313 5.01 17.30 16.76
N GLY A 314 5.76 17.98 15.89
CA GLY A 314 5.50 19.34 15.49
C GLY A 314 5.81 20.40 16.56
N GLY A 315 5.63 21.66 16.19
CA GLY A 315 5.96 22.81 17.03
C GLY A 315 7.38 23.35 16.80
N PRO A 316 7.65 24.62 17.19
CA PRO A 316 8.90 25.30 16.80
C PRO A 316 10.17 24.61 17.29
N ARG A 317 10.15 24.05 18.51
CA ARG A 317 11.29 23.34 19.10
C ARG A 317 11.55 22.01 18.38
N ALA A 318 10.49 21.25 18.11
CA ALA A 318 10.61 19.99 17.38
C ALA A 318 11.14 20.21 15.96
N LEU A 319 10.63 21.23 15.26
CA LEU A 319 11.13 21.62 13.94
C LEU A 319 12.61 21.99 13.95
N ALA A 320 13.06 22.81 14.90
CA ALA A 320 14.47 23.15 15.04
C ALA A 320 15.32 21.89 15.28
N GLY A 321 14.80 20.96 16.09
CA GLY A 321 15.39 19.64 16.29
C GLY A 321 15.47 18.81 15.01
N ALA A 322 14.41 18.81 14.20
CA ALA A 322 14.37 18.07 12.94
C ALA A 322 15.36 18.63 11.91
N VAL A 323 15.51 19.96 11.82
CA VAL A 323 16.55 20.60 11.00
C VAL A 323 17.93 20.07 11.40
N ARG A 324 18.23 20.10 12.70
CA ARG A 324 19.49 19.60 13.23
C ARG A 324 19.72 18.12 12.92
N ALA A 325 18.70 17.28 13.07
CA ALA A 325 18.78 15.86 12.73
C ALA A 325 19.14 15.65 11.25
N VAL A 326 18.51 16.39 10.33
CA VAL A 326 18.81 16.33 8.89
C VAL A 326 20.22 16.84 8.57
N GLU A 327 20.71 17.86 9.27
CA GLU A 327 22.08 18.35 9.13
C GLU A 327 23.10 17.30 9.58
N LEU A 328 22.90 16.67 10.74
CA LEU A 328 23.74 15.57 11.23
C LEU A 328 23.76 14.39 10.25
N LEU A 329 22.60 14.04 9.68
CA LEU A 329 22.52 13.01 8.64
C LEU A 329 23.34 13.40 7.41
N ALA A 330 23.24 14.65 6.95
CA ALA A 330 23.96 15.13 5.78
C ALA A 330 25.48 15.22 6.00
N GLU A 331 25.92 15.55 7.22
CA GLU A 331 27.33 15.54 7.59
C GLU A 331 27.91 14.13 7.60
N ARG A 332 27.15 13.16 8.10
CA ARG A 332 27.56 11.76 8.17
C ARG A 332 27.53 11.08 6.80
N ASP A 333 26.45 11.28 6.06
CA ASP A 333 26.18 10.64 4.77
C ASP A 333 25.55 11.64 3.78
N PRO A 334 26.36 12.42 3.05
CA PRO A 334 25.87 13.45 2.14
C PRO A 334 25.12 12.90 0.91
N TYR A 335 25.17 11.58 0.67
CA TYR A 335 24.54 10.92 -0.48
C TYR A 335 23.32 10.09 -0.09
N HIS A 336 22.88 10.14 1.17
CA HIS A 336 21.73 9.39 1.64
C HIS A 336 20.48 9.71 0.79
N ASP A 337 19.82 8.67 0.27
CA ASP A 337 18.76 8.80 -0.74
C ASP A 337 17.58 9.67 -0.25
N ASP A 338 17.24 9.56 1.04
CA ASP A 338 16.15 10.33 1.65
C ASP A 338 16.48 11.78 2.03
N LEU A 339 17.72 12.25 1.92
CA LEU A 339 18.08 13.61 2.37
C LEU A 339 17.30 14.72 1.67
N ARG A 340 17.03 14.58 0.37
CA ARG A 340 16.22 15.56 -0.37
C ARG A 340 14.80 15.59 0.16
N ARG A 341 14.20 14.42 0.38
CA ARG A 341 12.86 14.26 0.93
C ARG A 341 12.79 14.84 2.34
N LEU A 342 13.72 14.50 3.22
CA LEU A 342 13.77 15.00 4.60
C LEU A 342 13.98 16.52 4.68
N ARG A 343 14.86 17.09 3.84
CA ARG A 343 15.00 18.56 3.75
C ARG A 343 13.72 19.22 3.28
N SER A 344 13.03 18.63 2.31
CA SER A 344 11.72 19.11 1.88
C SER A 344 10.68 19.02 3.01
N LEU A 345 10.67 17.89 3.72
CA LEU A 345 9.78 17.61 4.85
C LEU A 345 9.94 18.67 5.93
N VAL A 346 11.17 18.92 6.39
CA VAL A 346 11.47 19.88 7.45
C VAL A 346 11.21 21.33 6.99
N ARG A 347 11.49 21.66 5.72
CA ARG A 347 11.19 22.99 5.15
C ARG A 347 9.69 23.23 4.96
N GLY A 348 8.91 22.18 4.69
CA GLY A 348 7.47 22.24 4.45
C GLY A 348 6.60 22.08 5.70
N ALA A 349 7.16 21.53 6.78
CA ALA A 349 6.43 21.23 8.02
C ALA A 349 6.06 22.49 8.83
N SER A 350 5.18 23.35 8.33
CA SER A 350 4.43 24.24 9.21
C SER A 350 3.21 23.48 9.74
N PRO A 351 2.92 23.51 11.06
CA PRO A 351 1.72 22.84 11.55
C PRO A 351 0.48 23.40 10.82
N ALA A 352 -0.45 22.54 10.42
CA ALA A 352 -1.61 22.94 9.61
C ALA A 352 -2.42 24.07 10.28
N ARG A 353 -2.43 24.12 11.62
CA ARG A 353 -3.10 25.17 12.41
C ARG A 353 -2.57 26.59 12.13
N PRO A 354 -1.26 26.89 12.25
CA PRO A 354 -0.68 28.16 11.80
C PRO A 354 -1.02 28.56 10.37
N ILE A 355 -1.00 27.62 9.42
CA ILE A 355 -1.29 27.87 8.00
C ILE A 355 -2.77 28.23 7.83
N ALA A 356 -3.66 27.41 8.39
CA ALA A 356 -5.10 27.64 8.40
C ALA A 356 -5.46 28.96 9.10
N ALA A 357 -4.79 29.30 10.21
CA ALA A 357 -4.95 30.58 10.88
C ALA A 357 -4.46 31.77 10.03
N SER A 358 -3.41 31.60 9.22
CA SER A 358 -2.99 32.59 8.23
C SER A 358 -4.05 32.77 7.13
N MET A 359 -4.65 31.69 6.63
CA MET A 359 -5.74 31.79 5.64
C MET A 359 -6.96 32.54 6.19
N VAL A 360 -7.31 32.33 7.46
CA VAL A 360 -8.38 33.09 8.14
C VAL A 360 -8.03 34.57 8.26
N ARG A 361 -6.78 34.90 8.63
CA ARG A 361 -6.32 36.30 8.71
C ARG A 361 -6.33 37.00 7.36
N ALA A 362 -5.97 36.28 6.30
CA ALA A 362 -6.04 36.75 4.92
C ALA A 362 -7.47 36.81 4.37
N GLY A 363 -8.48 36.34 5.12
CA GLY A 363 -9.87 36.34 4.67
C GLY A 363 -10.17 35.32 3.56
N LEU A 364 -9.30 34.32 3.35
CA LEU A 364 -9.43 33.34 2.27
C LEU A 364 -10.50 32.28 2.55
N VAL A 365 -10.66 31.89 3.83
CA VAL A 365 -11.67 30.91 4.27
C VAL A 365 -12.20 31.27 5.66
N SER A 366 -13.35 30.71 6.03
CA SER A 366 -13.92 30.90 7.37
C SER A 366 -13.08 30.19 8.44
N LYS A 367 -13.15 30.69 9.68
CA LYS A 367 -12.46 30.07 10.82
C LYS A 367 -12.90 28.62 11.06
N GLU A 368 -14.20 28.34 10.90
CA GLU A 368 -14.76 27.00 11.10
C GLU A 368 -14.15 25.99 10.11
N ILE A 369 -14.08 26.34 8.83
CA ILE A 369 -13.46 25.49 7.79
C ILE A 369 -11.97 25.30 8.04
N ALA A 370 -11.26 26.38 8.39
CA ALA A 370 -9.85 26.34 8.70
C ALA A 370 -9.53 25.43 9.90
N ASP A 371 -10.33 25.52 10.97
CA ASP A 371 -10.16 24.72 12.17
C ASP A 371 -10.46 23.23 11.89
N GLU A 372 -11.52 22.92 11.14
CA GLU A 372 -11.85 21.54 10.72
C GLU A 372 -10.73 20.90 9.88
N VAL A 373 -10.28 21.60 8.84
CA VAL A 373 -9.23 21.10 7.94
C VAL A 373 -7.92 20.93 8.69
N ALA A 374 -7.57 21.85 9.59
CA ALA A 374 -6.39 21.71 10.43
C ALA A 374 -6.48 20.53 11.42
N ILE A 375 -7.68 20.19 11.93
CA ILE A 375 -7.90 19.02 12.78
C ILE A 375 -7.78 17.73 11.98
N GLU A 376 -8.42 17.66 10.81
CA GLU A 376 -8.40 16.49 9.93
C GLU A 376 -6.98 16.16 9.46
N LEU A 377 -6.26 17.18 8.97
CA LEU A 377 -4.89 17.04 8.51
C LEU A 377 -3.93 16.73 9.66
N ALA A 378 -4.19 17.23 10.88
CA ALA A 378 -3.43 16.82 12.05
C ALA A 378 -3.72 15.37 12.47
N ALA A 379 -4.95 14.88 12.28
CA ALA A 379 -5.33 13.51 12.61
C ALA A 379 -4.73 12.47 11.65
N ALA A 380 -4.36 12.88 10.43
CA ALA A 380 -3.65 12.03 9.47
C ALA A 380 -2.21 11.69 9.92
N GLY A 381 -1.65 12.41 10.91
CA GLY A 381 -0.32 12.11 11.47
C GLY A 381 0.86 12.39 10.54
N GLU A 382 0.59 12.93 9.35
CA GLU A 382 1.59 13.32 8.36
C GLU A 382 1.81 14.83 8.36
N PRO A 383 3.05 15.32 8.20
CA PRO A 383 3.30 16.73 7.97
C PRO A 383 2.69 17.16 6.64
N VAL A 384 1.93 18.24 6.68
CA VAL A 384 1.12 18.68 5.54
C VAL A 384 1.75 19.91 4.92
N ALA A 385 1.94 19.87 3.60
CA ALA A 385 2.49 21.00 2.88
C ALA A 385 1.49 22.18 2.87
N PRO A 386 1.96 23.45 2.82
CA PRO A 386 1.05 24.61 2.80
C PRO A 386 0.02 24.57 1.67
N ASP A 387 0.40 24.02 0.51
CA ASP A 387 -0.49 23.82 -0.63
C ASP A 387 -1.58 22.78 -0.35
N GLU A 388 -1.28 21.72 0.40
CA GLU A 388 -2.26 20.70 0.78
C GLU A 388 -3.29 21.25 1.77
N VAL A 389 -2.87 22.04 2.77
CA VAL A 389 -3.79 22.74 3.69
C VAL A 389 -4.70 23.69 2.91
N MET A 390 -4.12 24.44 1.97
CA MET A 390 -4.83 25.39 1.14
C MET A 390 -5.85 24.70 0.22
N VAL A 391 -5.45 23.64 -0.48
CA VAL A 391 -6.32 22.84 -1.34
C VAL A 391 -7.48 22.23 -0.54
N ALA A 392 -7.19 21.61 0.61
CA ALA A 392 -8.22 21.04 1.47
C ALA A 392 -9.21 22.10 2.00
N ALA A 393 -8.71 23.27 2.40
CA ALA A 393 -9.54 24.37 2.88
C ALA A 393 -10.43 24.97 1.79
N PHE A 394 -9.90 25.20 0.58
CA PHE A 394 -10.70 25.69 -0.53
C PHE A 394 -11.69 24.65 -1.06
N ASP A 395 -11.32 23.37 -1.07
CA ASP A 395 -12.25 22.29 -1.46
C ASP A 395 -13.42 22.20 -0.48
N ARG A 396 -13.13 22.21 0.83
CA ARG A 396 -14.15 22.22 1.89
C ARG A 396 -15.06 23.44 1.83
N ALA A 397 -14.50 24.60 1.49
CA ALA A 397 -15.25 25.83 1.30
C ALA A 397 -16.11 25.83 0.02
N GLY A 398 -15.97 24.83 -0.86
CA GLY A 398 -16.62 24.80 -2.17
C GLY A 398 -16.06 25.83 -3.14
N LEU A 399 -14.83 26.29 -2.91
CA LEU A 399 -14.14 27.34 -3.67
C LEU A 399 -13.09 26.79 -4.64
N LEU A 400 -12.84 25.47 -4.62
CA LEU A 400 -11.88 24.79 -5.49
C LEU A 400 -12.54 24.16 -6.72
N VAL A 401 -11.92 24.36 -7.88
CA VAL A 401 -12.19 23.62 -9.11
C VAL A 401 -10.90 22.93 -9.56
N THR A 402 -10.95 21.60 -9.64
CA THR A 402 -9.86 20.78 -10.20
C THR A 402 -10.24 20.31 -11.59
N VAL A 403 -9.33 20.50 -12.53
CA VAL A 403 -9.43 20.00 -13.89
C VAL A 403 -8.39 18.89 -14.04
N ASP A 404 -8.81 17.69 -14.44
CA ASP A 404 -7.88 16.58 -14.73
C ASP A 404 -7.71 16.44 -16.25
N PRO A 405 -6.65 17.02 -16.84
CA PRO A 405 -6.41 16.93 -18.28
C PRO A 405 -5.96 15.54 -18.74
N GLU A 406 -5.56 14.64 -17.83
CA GLU A 406 -5.01 13.31 -18.14
C GLU A 406 -5.98 12.15 -17.83
N SER A 407 -7.15 12.44 -17.24
CA SER A 407 -8.10 11.42 -16.76
C SER A 407 -8.58 10.40 -17.80
N GLY A 408 -8.36 10.63 -19.10
CA GLY A 408 -8.79 9.74 -20.18
C GLY A 408 -10.31 9.58 -20.30
N PHE A 409 -11.07 10.34 -19.51
CA PHE A 409 -12.49 10.54 -19.71
C PHE A 409 -12.69 11.61 -20.78
N VAL A 410 -13.73 11.44 -21.59
CA VAL A 410 -14.27 12.51 -22.45
C VAL A 410 -14.30 13.79 -21.60
N PRO A 411 -13.62 14.88 -22.03
CA PRO A 411 -13.42 16.05 -21.20
C PRO A 411 -14.75 16.52 -20.61
N VAL A 412 -14.75 17.00 -19.36
CA VAL A 412 -15.93 17.68 -18.81
C VAL A 412 -16.28 18.78 -19.80
N PRO A 413 -17.43 18.72 -20.48
CA PRO A 413 -17.71 19.65 -21.57
C PRO A 413 -17.68 21.07 -21.00
N TYR A 414 -17.12 22.02 -21.77
CA TYR A 414 -16.80 23.39 -21.30
C TYR A 414 -18.01 24.08 -20.65
N ASP A 415 -19.23 23.70 -21.03
CA ASP A 415 -20.48 24.13 -20.42
C ASP A 415 -20.62 23.72 -18.94
N ARG A 416 -20.22 22.51 -18.56
CA ARG A 416 -20.22 22.02 -17.17
C ARG A 416 -19.12 22.65 -16.33
N LEU A 417 -17.93 22.83 -16.90
CA LEU A 417 -16.85 23.56 -16.23
C LEU A 417 -17.28 25.01 -15.98
N LEU A 418 -17.80 25.70 -17.00
CA LEU A 418 -18.33 27.06 -16.88
C LEU A 418 -19.45 27.14 -15.85
N SER A 419 -20.39 26.19 -15.87
CA SER A 419 -21.49 26.12 -14.89
C SER A 419 -20.95 25.98 -13.46
N ARG A 420 -19.89 25.19 -13.25
CA ARG A 420 -19.25 25.03 -11.95
C ARG A 420 -18.53 26.30 -11.50
N LEU A 421 -17.73 26.91 -12.38
CA LEU A 421 -17.04 28.17 -12.08
C LEU A 421 -18.04 29.30 -11.76
N ALA A 422 -19.09 29.44 -12.57
CA ALA A 422 -20.14 30.44 -12.41
C ALA A 422 -20.96 30.23 -11.11
N ALA A 423 -21.27 28.97 -10.77
CA ALA A 423 -21.97 28.65 -9.53
C ALA A 423 -21.17 29.04 -8.28
N ILE A 424 -19.85 28.89 -8.32
CA ILE A 424 -18.95 29.21 -7.20
C ILE A 424 -18.73 30.72 -7.10
N SER A 425 -18.48 31.41 -8.22
CA SER A 425 -18.25 32.87 -8.23
C SER A 425 -19.52 33.70 -8.09
N GLY A 426 -20.70 33.08 -8.21
CA GLY A 426 -21.99 33.77 -8.30
C GLY A 426 -22.18 34.54 -9.61
N ALA A 427 -21.29 34.37 -10.57
CA ALA A 427 -21.40 35.00 -11.88
C ALA A 427 -22.56 34.41 -12.68
N VAL A 428 -23.22 35.25 -13.47
CA VAL A 428 -24.21 34.79 -14.45
C VAL A 428 -23.49 34.63 -15.79
N ALA A 429 -23.49 33.40 -16.31
CA ALA A 429 -23.07 33.09 -17.67
C ALA A 429 -24.33 32.76 -18.49
N GLU A 430 -24.63 33.60 -19.49
CA GLU A 430 -25.80 33.45 -20.36
C GLU A 430 -25.39 32.98 -21.75
N ALA A 431 -26.35 32.45 -22.53
CA ALA A 431 -26.14 32.09 -23.94
C ALA A 431 -24.93 31.17 -24.20
N VAL A 432 -24.67 30.22 -23.29
CA VAL A 432 -23.59 29.23 -23.42
C VAL A 432 -23.84 28.39 -24.67
N THR A 433 -22.90 28.42 -25.61
CA THR A 433 -22.98 27.72 -26.88
C THR A 433 -21.69 26.92 -27.09
N LEU A 434 -21.84 25.64 -27.40
CA LEU A 434 -20.77 24.76 -27.87
C LEU A 434 -21.22 24.21 -29.23
N ASP A 435 -20.66 24.74 -30.32
CA ASP A 435 -21.01 24.38 -31.69
C ASP A 435 -19.75 23.96 -32.46
N GLY A 436 -19.60 22.65 -32.70
CA GLY A 436 -18.43 22.08 -33.35
C GLY A 436 -17.12 22.41 -32.62
N ASP A 437 -16.31 23.23 -33.26
CA ASP A 437 -15.00 23.72 -32.81
C ASP A 437 -15.10 25.07 -32.08
N ARG A 438 -16.29 25.50 -31.63
CA ARG A 438 -16.46 26.82 -31.01
C ARG A 438 -17.16 26.75 -29.66
N PHE A 439 -16.56 27.36 -28.65
CA PHE A 439 -17.14 27.59 -27.34
C PHE A 439 -17.36 29.09 -27.10
N SER A 440 -18.53 29.47 -26.60
CA SER A 440 -18.84 30.87 -26.27
C SER A 440 -19.88 31.02 -25.18
N PHE A 441 -19.84 32.13 -24.45
CA PHE A 441 -20.88 32.53 -23.50
C PHE A 441 -20.88 34.05 -23.31
N VAL A 442 -21.97 34.58 -22.76
CA VAL A 442 -22.11 35.99 -22.40
C VAL A 442 -21.87 36.16 -20.90
N HIS A 443 -20.98 37.06 -20.53
CA HIS A 443 -20.70 37.45 -19.15
C HIS A 443 -20.73 38.97 -19.05
N ASN A 444 -21.51 39.50 -18.10
CA ASN A 444 -21.71 40.95 -17.93
C ASN A 444 -22.11 41.69 -19.23
N GLY A 445 -22.89 41.03 -20.10
CA GLY A 445 -23.33 41.58 -21.38
C GLY A 445 -22.29 41.56 -22.51
N ILE A 446 -21.11 40.97 -22.27
CA ILE A 446 -20.03 40.81 -23.26
C ILE A 446 -20.00 39.36 -23.73
N LEU A 447 -19.99 39.14 -25.05
CA LEU A 447 -19.83 37.82 -25.66
C LEU A 447 -18.34 37.46 -25.68
N HIS A 448 -17.99 36.34 -25.03
CA HIS A 448 -16.66 35.73 -25.10
C HIS A 448 -16.74 34.46 -25.94
N ALA A 449 -15.77 34.26 -26.84
CA ALA A 449 -15.77 33.13 -27.77
C ALA A 449 -14.36 32.67 -28.11
N TRP A 450 -14.18 31.35 -28.18
CA TRP A 450 -12.92 30.66 -28.48
C TRP A 450 -13.15 29.60 -29.55
N THR A 451 -12.12 29.36 -30.36
CA THR A 451 -12.05 28.21 -31.25
C THR A 451 -11.27 27.10 -30.53
N ILE A 452 -11.87 25.93 -30.41
CA ILE A 452 -11.31 24.71 -29.82
C ILE A 452 -10.66 23.91 -30.95
N ASP A 453 -9.41 23.49 -30.80
CA ASP A 453 -8.74 22.62 -31.76
C ASP A 453 -9.26 21.17 -31.63
N PRO A 454 -10.00 20.63 -32.63
CA PRO A 454 -10.57 19.28 -32.55
C PRO A 454 -9.51 18.17 -32.69
N ASP A 455 -8.30 18.48 -33.17
CA ASP A 455 -7.23 17.51 -33.42
C ASP A 455 -6.25 17.37 -32.24
N THR A 456 -6.45 18.13 -31.16
CA THR A 456 -5.67 17.96 -29.94
C THR A 456 -6.40 17.01 -28.98
N ASP A 457 -5.78 15.88 -28.64
CA ASP A 457 -6.21 14.96 -27.56
C ASP A 457 -6.20 15.61 -26.16
N TRP A 458 -6.05 16.93 -26.08
CA TRP A 458 -5.80 17.69 -24.85
C TRP A 458 -6.91 18.71 -24.62
N TYR A 459 -7.37 18.78 -23.38
CA TYR A 459 -8.15 19.90 -22.86
C TYR A 459 -7.37 21.20 -23.13
N ASP A 460 -7.96 22.20 -23.79
CA ASP A 460 -7.25 23.46 -24.03
C ASP A 460 -7.20 24.25 -22.72
N THR A 461 -6.15 23.95 -21.95
CA THR A 461 -5.86 24.58 -20.66
C THR A 461 -5.76 26.11 -20.76
N HIS A 462 -5.52 26.66 -21.95
CA HIS A 462 -5.55 28.10 -22.20
C HIS A 462 -6.98 28.64 -22.12
N ILE A 463 -7.96 27.99 -22.78
CA ILE A 463 -9.37 28.39 -22.70
C ILE A 463 -9.86 28.30 -21.26
N VAL A 464 -9.51 27.24 -20.53
CA VAL A 464 -9.86 27.07 -19.12
C VAL A 464 -9.31 28.21 -18.26
N TRP A 465 -8.04 28.57 -18.49
CA TRP A 465 -7.41 29.66 -17.76
C TRP A 465 -8.06 31.00 -18.04
N GLU A 466 -8.40 31.31 -19.30
CA GLU A 466 -9.09 32.55 -19.64
C GLU A 466 -10.52 32.61 -19.08
N VAL A 467 -11.25 31.49 -19.11
CA VAL A 467 -12.60 31.40 -18.51
C VAL A 467 -12.52 31.56 -16.99
N ALA A 468 -11.55 30.92 -16.34
CA ALA A 468 -11.31 31.03 -14.91
C ALA A 468 -10.97 32.48 -14.52
N ASP A 469 -10.06 33.13 -15.26
CA ASP A 469 -9.65 34.53 -15.04
C ASP A 469 -10.84 35.50 -15.19
N LEU A 470 -11.64 35.32 -16.25
CA LEU A 470 -12.88 36.10 -16.46
C LEU A 470 -13.86 35.99 -15.28
N LEU A 471 -13.86 34.85 -14.59
CA LEU A 471 -14.72 34.58 -13.44
C LEU A 471 -14.01 34.79 -12.10
N SER A 472 -12.85 35.46 -12.10
CA SER A 472 -12.04 35.82 -10.93
C SER A 472 -11.50 34.62 -10.13
N PHE A 473 -11.15 33.53 -10.81
CA PHE A 473 -10.43 32.42 -10.22
C PHE A 473 -8.92 32.58 -10.39
N VAL A 474 -8.16 32.18 -9.38
CA VAL A 474 -6.69 32.16 -9.41
C VAL A 474 -6.19 30.74 -9.65
N HIS A 475 -5.25 30.58 -10.58
CA HIS A 475 -4.60 29.29 -10.86
C HIS A 475 -3.46 29.03 -9.86
N ILE A 476 -3.55 27.90 -9.15
CA ILE A 476 -2.59 27.52 -8.08
C ILE A 476 -1.70 26.31 -8.45
N GLY A 477 -1.69 25.91 -9.73
CA GLY A 477 -0.88 24.80 -10.25
C GLY A 477 -1.63 23.47 -10.33
N GLN A 478 -1.03 22.48 -11.02
CA GLN A 478 -1.62 21.14 -11.26
C GLN A 478 -3.08 21.17 -11.75
N SER A 479 -3.42 22.15 -12.60
CA SER A 479 -4.77 22.31 -13.16
C SER A 479 -5.85 22.56 -12.09
N ARG A 480 -5.47 23.22 -10.98
CA ARG A 480 -6.37 23.65 -9.90
C ARG A 480 -6.58 25.15 -9.91
N TYR A 481 -7.84 25.55 -9.70
CA TYR A 481 -8.30 26.93 -9.71
C TYR A 481 -9.10 27.21 -8.44
N VAL A 482 -8.85 28.33 -7.77
CA VAL A 482 -9.55 28.73 -6.54
C VAL A 482 -10.24 30.08 -6.70
N TYR A 483 -11.46 30.20 -6.16
CA TYR A 483 -12.15 31.48 -6.08
C TYR A 483 -11.73 32.21 -4.82
N ALA A 484 -10.86 33.20 -4.95
CA ALA A 484 -10.29 33.98 -3.85
C ALA A 484 -9.87 35.37 -4.32
N ASP A 485 -9.74 36.30 -3.38
CA ASP A 485 -9.10 37.60 -3.65
C ASP A 485 -7.62 37.37 -4.05
N PRO A 486 -7.19 37.76 -5.26
CA PRO A 486 -5.83 37.52 -5.73
C PRO A 486 -4.77 38.19 -4.86
N ASP A 487 -5.03 39.38 -4.33
CA ASP A 487 -4.07 40.11 -3.50
C ASP A 487 -3.89 39.42 -2.15
N ALA A 488 -4.99 38.94 -1.56
CA ALA A 488 -4.97 38.19 -0.31
C ALA A 488 -4.29 36.82 -0.47
N LEU A 489 -4.51 36.17 -1.62
CA LEU A 489 -3.87 34.90 -1.95
C LEU A 489 -2.37 35.08 -2.19
N ASP A 490 -1.96 36.11 -2.92
CA ASP A 490 -0.56 36.44 -3.14
C ASP A 490 0.16 36.82 -1.84
N GLU A 491 -0.47 37.61 -0.96
CA GLU A 491 0.06 37.93 0.36
C GLU A 491 0.24 36.65 1.20
N PHE A 492 -0.76 35.77 1.22
CA PHE A 492 -0.67 34.48 1.89
C PHE A 492 0.46 33.60 1.32
N MET A 493 0.57 33.49 0.00
CA MET A 493 1.61 32.69 -0.66
C MET A 493 3.01 33.25 -0.44
N ASN A 494 3.15 34.56 -0.30
CA ASN A 494 4.45 35.20 -0.03
C ASN A 494 4.85 35.13 1.45
N THR A 495 3.90 35.08 2.37
CA THR A 495 4.16 34.95 3.82
C THR A 495 4.38 33.50 4.26
N THR A 496 3.93 32.52 3.48
CA THR A 496 4.09 31.09 3.73
C THR A 496 5.27 30.46 2.98
N LYS A 497 5.89 31.17 2.03
CA LYS A 497 7.17 30.76 1.44
C LYS A 497 8.26 30.80 2.52
N PRO A 498 9.07 29.73 2.67
CA PRO A 498 10.21 29.78 3.56
C PRO A 498 11.17 30.90 3.11
N PRO A 499 11.83 31.62 4.05
CA PRO A 499 12.87 32.57 3.69
C PRO A 499 13.95 31.83 2.88
N THR A 500 14.25 32.36 1.70
CA THR A 500 15.26 31.82 0.76
C THR A 500 16.67 31.85 1.32
#